data_AF-A0A494WGM4-F1
#
_entry.id   AF-A0A494WGM4-F1
#
_cell.length_a   1.000
_cell.length_b   1.000
_cell.length_c   1.000
_cell.angle_alpha   90.00
_cell.angle_beta   90.00
_cell.angle_gamma   90.00
#
_symmetry.space_group_name_H-M   'P 1'
#
loop_
_entity.id
_entity.type
_entity.pdbx_description
1 polymer ?
#
loop_
_entity_poly.entity_id
_entity_poly.type
_entity_poly.pdbx_seq_one_letter_code
_entity_poly.pdbx_strand_id
1 'polypeptide(L)'
;MTSLATSGAPSSTDESKSAEENAAIPFRDYIPYILQAMSDQNVSVRKLALKTGIRRNRLSNLLRPTADPSTRESMTLVEFQTILHVLQIGFIQAVLGVETLRDLDLLHDGRFSTMMQMISEVFASLPLSLVHALNDVEGMDGTEIRREWAGPLRDGVVDRVVREVIAIIERRARMEQSFRLD
;
A
#
# COMPACT_ATOMS: atom_id res chain seq x y z
N MET A 1 -9.84 0.08 -69.79
CA MET A 1 -11.15 -0.61 -69.63
C MET A 1 -10.95 -1.78 -68.67
N THR A 2 -11.97 -2.10 -67.84
CA THR A 2 -12.14 -3.34 -67.03
C THR A 2 -10.94 -3.82 -66.18
N SER A 3 -10.88 -3.70 -64.84
CA SER A 3 -11.83 -3.97 -63.73
C SER A 3 -11.82 -5.42 -63.20
N LEU A 4 -12.13 -5.57 -61.89
CA LEU A 4 -12.22 -6.77 -61.02
C LEU A 4 -10.87 -7.25 -60.44
N ALA A 5 -10.50 -7.10 -59.15
CA ALA A 5 -11.16 -7.05 -57.83
C ALA A 5 -11.30 -8.42 -57.10
N THR A 6 -10.68 -8.52 -55.92
CA THR A 6 -10.95 -9.38 -54.73
C THR A 6 -9.76 -9.13 -53.77
N SER A 7 -9.88 -8.33 -52.71
CA SER A 7 -10.60 -8.54 -51.44
C SER A 7 -9.98 -9.62 -50.55
N GLY A 8 -9.43 -9.20 -49.40
CA GLY A 8 -8.78 -10.04 -48.41
C GLY A 8 -8.20 -9.19 -47.27
N ALA A 9 -9.05 -8.86 -46.29
CA ALA A 9 -8.65 -8.18 -45.04
C ALA A 9 -8.46 -9.21 -43.90
N PRO A 10 -8.11 -8.81 -42.67
CA PRO A 10 -6.85 -8.16 -42.29
C PRO A 10 -6.05 -9.06 -41.33
N SER A 11 -4.71 -9.06 -41.39
CA SER A 11 -3.89 -9.79 -40.41
C SER A 11 -3.69 -8.97 -39.13
N SER A 12 -4.59 -9.17 -38.16
CA SER A 12 -4.40 -8.69 -36.78
C SER A 12 -3.27 -9.48 -36.08
N THR A 13 -2.13 -8.83 -35.80
CA THR A 13 -1.05 -9.47 -35.03
C THR A 13 -0.32 -8.47 -34.12
N ASP A 14 -0.41 -8.73 -32.82
CA ASP A 14 0.59 -8.42 -31.77
C ASP A 14 0.94 -6.95 -31.40
N GLU A 15 -0.02 -6.03 -31.31
CA GLU A 15 0.14 -4.77 -30.53
C GLU A 15 -0.05 -4.95 -29.00
N SER A 16 -0.29 -6.19 -28.52
CA SER A 16 -0.55 -6.47 -27.10
C SER A 16 0.70 -6.73 -26.24
N LYS A 17 1.91 -6.40 -26.73
CA LYS A 17 3.20 -6.77 -26.12
C LYS A 17 4.17 -5.60 -25.85
N SER A 18 3.70 -4.51 -25.22
CA SER A 18 4.60 -3.53 -24.59
C SER A 18 3.90 -2.56 -23.61
N ALA A 19 2.89 -3.02 -22.87
CA ALA A 19 2.19 -2.19 -21.86
C ALA A 19 2.73 -2.37 -20.42
N GLU A 20 3.73 -3.24 -20.22
CA GLU A 20 4.61 -3.22 -19.03
C GLU A 20 5.86 -2.36 -19.30
N GLU A 21 5.68 -1.23 -19.98
CA GLU A 21 6.62 -0.12 -19.88
C GLU A 21 6.77 0.22 -18.38
N ASN A 22 8.00 0.46 -17.93
CA ASN A 22 8.27 0.81 -16.53
C ASN A 22 7.49 2.07 -16.17
N ALA A 23 6.30 1.89 -15.58
CA ALA A 23 5.52 2.95 -14.98
C ALA A 23 6.32 3.48 -13.79
N ALA A 24 7.21 4.44 -14.08
CA ALA A 24 8.01 5.13 -13.09
C ALA A 24 7.04 5.61 -12.01
N ILE A 25 7.18 5.06 -10.79
CA ILE A 25 6.22 5.30 -9.71
C ILE A 25 6.11 6.82 -9.56
N PRO A 26 4.98 7.42 -9.96
CA PRO A 26 4.91 8.85 -10.17
C PRO A 26 5.07 9.50 -8.81
N PHE A 27 6.02 10.44 -8.67
CA PHE A 27 6.40 11.03 -7.40
C PHE A 27 5.17 11.41 -6.56
N ARG A 28 4.90 10.63 -5.51
CA ARG A 28 3.75 10.83 -4.64
C ARG A 28 4.11 11.81 -3.54
N ASP A 29 3.21 12.76 -3.31
CA ASP A 29 3.32 13.63 -2.17
C ASP A 29 2.71 12.95 -0.93
N TYR A 30 3.57 12.55 0.01
CA TYR A 30 3.16 11.97 1.29
C TYR A 30 2.75 13.03 2.34
N ILE A 31 2.98 14.32 2.06
CA ILE A 31 2.73 15.40 3.02
C ILE A 31 1.24 15.63 3.33
N PRO A 32 0.29 15.57 2.38
CA PRO A 32 -1.14 15.64 2.68
C PRO A 32 -1.58 14.58 3.71
N TYR A 33 -1.11 13.35 3.56
CA TYR A 33 -1.39 12.25 4.48
C TYR A 33 -0.81 12.50 5.89
N ILE A 34 0.44 12.99 5.98
CA ILE A 34 1.05 13.40 7.26
C ILE A 34 0.28 14.56 7.91
N LEU A 35 -0.07 15.60 7.14
CA LEU A 35 -0.80 16.77 7.64
C LEU A 35 -2.18 16.41 8.17
N GLN A 36 -2.87 15.47 7.51
CA GLN A 36 -4.18 15.02 7.98
C GLN A 36 -4.08 14.18 9.26
N ALA A 37 -3.14 13.23 9.33
CA ALA A 37 -2.89 12.49 10.57
C ALA A 37 -2.46 13.41 11.74
N MET A 38 -1.75 14.50 11.45
CA MET A 38 -1.47 15.56 12.44
C MET A 38 -2.74 16.29 12.88
N SER A 39 -3.70 16.53 11.98
CA SER A 39 -5.00 17.11 12.32
C SER A 39 -5.79 16.18 13.24
N ASP A 40 -5.97 14.92 12.82
CA ASP A 40 -6.76 13.89 13.53
C ASP A 40 -6.25 13.65 14.96
N GLN A 41 -4.92 13.68 15.16
CA GLN A 41 -4.28 13.48 16.46
C GLN A 41 -4.05 14.78 17.26
N ASN A 42 -4.51 15.92 16.73
CA ASN A 42 -4.29 17.25 17.31
C ASN A 42 -2.79 17.50 17.63
N VAL A 43 -1.93 17.30 16.62
CA VAL A 43 -0.48 17.46 16.67
C VAL A 43 -0.06 18.67 15.85
N SER A 44 0.21 19.79 16.52
CA SER A 44 0.81 20.96 15.87
C SER A 44 2.27 20.71 15.46
N VAL A 45 2.78 21.46 14.48
CA VAL A 45 4.21 21.45 14.09
C VAL A 45 5.15 21.67 15.28
N ARG A 46 4.74 22.46 16.29
CA ARG A 46 5.49 22.63 17.55
C ARG A 46 5.54 21.34 18.38
N LYS A 47 4.41 20.63 18.51
CA LYS A 47 4.32 19.35 19.23
C LYS A 47 5.09 18.25 18.50
N LEU A 48 5.04 18.23 17.16
CA LEU A 48 5.84 17.33 16.32
C LEU A 48 7.34 17.58 16.47
N ALA A 49 7.80 18.84 16.44
CA ALA A 49 9.21 19.19 16.64
C ALA A 49 9.77 18.69 17.99
N LEU A 50 8.97 18.80 19.06
CA LEU A 50 9.34 18.32 20.40
C LEU A 50 9.43 16.79 20.46
N LYS A 51 8.53 16.07 19.77
CA LYS A 51 8.51 14.60 19.76
C LYS A 51 9.56 13.97 18.83
N THR A 52 9.85 14.61 17.70
CA THR A 52 10.78 14.09 16.66
C THR A 52 12.22 14.55 16.85
N GLY A 53 12.47 15.61 17.63
CA GLY A 53 13.77 16.29 17.72
C GLY A 53 14.12 17.13 16.47
N ILE A 54 13.32 17.08 15.41
CA ILE A 54 13.55 17.84 14.17
C ILE A 54 13.26 19.32 14.44
N ARG A 55 14.17 20.21 14.01
CA ARG A 55 14.02 21.67 14.20
C ARG A 55 12.69 22.16 13.63
N ARG A 56 11.93 22.96 14.40
CA ARG A 56 10.62 23.49 14.00
C ARG A 56 10.63 24.11 12.60
N ASN A 57 11.64 24.91 12.26
CA ASN A 57 11.71 25.59 10.95
C ASN A 57 11.87 24.59 9.78
N ARG A 58 12.67 23.52 9.95
CA ARG A 58 12.80 22.42 8.97
C ARG A 58 11.44 21.72 8.82
N LEU A 59 10.76 21.35 9.90
CA LEU A 59 9.40 20.79 9.81
C LEU A 59 8.39 21.75 9.13
N SER A 60 8.44 23.05 9.40
CA SER A 60 7.58 24.04 8.73
C SER A 60 7.84 24.15 7.22
N ASN A 61 9.05 23.86 6.75
CA ASN A 61 9.35 23.78 5.32
C ASN A 61 8.98 22.41 4.72
N LEU A 62 9.36 21.32 5.38
CA LEU A 62 9.09 19.93 4.99
C LEU A 62 7.59 19.59 4.93
N LEU A 63 6.76 20.27 5.73
CA LEU A 63 5.32 20.01 5.84
C LEU A 63 4.48 21.15 5.24
N ARG A 64 5.09 22.05 4.45
CA ARG A 64 4.39 23.19 3.86
C ARG A 64 3.33 22.71 2.86
N PRO A 65 2.04 23.07 3.01
CA PRO A 65 1.06 22.91 1.94
C PRO A 65 1.50 23.73 0.72
N THR A 66 1.58 23.09 -0.44
CA THR A 66 1.97 23.71 -1.72
C THR A 66 1.22 23.04 -2.85
N ALA A 67 0.92 23.80 -3.91
CA ALA A 67 0.30 23.26 -5.13
C ALA A 67 1.30 22.47 -5.99
N ASP A 68 2.60 22.73 -5.83
CA ASP A 68 3.68 22.01 -6.51
C ASP A 68 4.60 21.35 -5.47
N PRO A 69 4.49 20.04 -5.25
CA PRO A 69 5.34 19.30 -4.32
C PRO A 69 6.85 19.37 -4.63
N SER A 70 7.25 19.62 -5.88
CA SER A 70 8.66 19.69 -6.28
C SER A 70 9.37 20.94 -5.74
N THR A 71 8.61 21.98 -5.39
CA THR A 71 9.11 23.19 -4.73
C THR A 71 9.37 23.04 -3.24
N ARG A 72 8.97 21.91 -2.64
CA ARG A 72 9.11 21.67 -1.20
C ARG A 72 10.53 21.22 -0.86
N GLU A 73 11.01 21.63 0.33
CA GLU A 73 12.30 21.17 0.84
C GLU A 73 12.29 19.63 0.99
N SER A 74 13.35 18.96 0.52
CA SER A 74 13.39 17.50 0.45
C SER A 74 13.48 16.85 1.84
N MET A 75 12.58 15.90 2.11
CA MET A 75 12.58 15.11 3.34
C MET A 75 13.52 13.90 3.21
N THR A 76 14.36 13.66 4.20
CA THR A 76 15.16 12.42 4.27
C THR A 76 14.30 11.24 4.74
N LEU A 77 14.68 10.01 4.37
CA LEU A 77 13.98 8.80 4.84
C LEU A 77 13.92 8.71 6.37
N VAL A 78 14.98 9.14 7.07
CA VAL A 78 15.03 9.16 8.54
C VAL A 78 14.02 10.16 9.11
N GLU A 79 13.93 11.38 8.55
CA GLU A 79 12.91 12.35 8.98
C GLU A 79 11.49 11.81 8.73
N PHE A 80 11.26 11.20 7.57
CA PHE A 80 9.97 10.60 7.21
C PHE A 80 9.56 9.51 8.20
N GLN A 81 10.42 8.50 8.40
CA GLN A 81 10.17 7.41 9.36
C GLN A 81 9.99 7.94 10.79
N THR A 82 10.76 8.94 11.22
CA THR A 82 10.63 9.57 12.54
C THR A 82 9.28 10.26 12.71
N ILE A 83 8.81 10.98 11.68
CA ILE A 83 7.50 11.65 11.68
C ILE A 83 6.37 10.61 11.73
N LEU A 84 6.42 9.57 10.89
CA LEU A 84 5.42 8.50 10.88
C LEU A 84 5.34 7.78 12.23
N HIS A 85 6.48 7.39 12.81
CA HIS A 85 6.55 6.73 14.12
C HIS A 85 5.94 7.60 15.23
N VAL A 86 6.23 8.90 15.25
CA VAL A 86 5.65 9.84 16.22
C VAL A 86 4.14 10.01 16.08
N LEU A 87 3.61 9.83 14.86
CA LEU A 87 2.19 9.80 14.53
C LEU A 87 1.58 8.38 14.63
N GLN A 88 2.33 7.37 15.11
CA GLN A 88 1.89 5.98 15.23
C GLN A 88 1.41 5.36 13.89
N ILE A 89 2.01 5.80 12.78
CA ILE A 89 1.74 5.27 11.43
C ILE A 89 2.86 4.28 11.07
N GLY A 90 2.48 3.10 10.57
CA GLY A 90 3.46 2.14 10.02
C GLY A 90 4.07 2.65 8.71
N PHE A 91 5.37 2.43 8.48
CA PHE A 91 6.00 2.82 7.22
C PHE A 91 5.31 2.17 6.00
N ILE A 92 5.03 0.87 6.08
CA ILE A 92 4.28 0.13 5.04
C ILE A 92 2.84 0.65 4.91
N GLN A 93 2.18 1.01 6.01
CA GLN A 93 0.83 1.61 5.99
C GLN A 93 0.82 2.96 5.24
N ALA A 94 1.83 3.81 5.43
CA ALA A 94 1.95 5.07 4.71
C ALA A 94 2.18 4.87 3.21
N VAL A 95 3.08 3.93 2.84
CA VAL A 95 3.35 3.56 1.43
C VAL A 95 2.09 2.99 0.78
N LEU A 96 1.48 1.97 1.38
CA LEU A 96 0.26 1.37 0.86
C LEU A 96 -0.88 2.40 0.79
N GLY A 97 -1.01 3.28 1.78
CA GLY A 97 -2.04 4.31 1.79
C GLY A 97 -1.93 5.24 0.59
N VAL A 98 -0.76 5.86 0.41
CA VAL A 98 -0.55 6.89 -0.63
C VAL A 98 -0.44 6.29 -2.05
N GLU A 99 0.13 5.08 -2.21
CA GLU A 99 0.25 4.45 -3.54
C GLU A 99 -1.03 3.74 -4.00
N THR A 100 -1.79 3.13 -3.07
CA THR A 100 -2.95 2.29 -3.39
C THR A 100 -4.27 3.06 -3.27
N LEU A 101 -4.46 3.80 -2.19
CA LEU A 101 -5.66 4.60 -1.95
C LEU A 101 -5.38 6.05 -2.38
N ARG A 102 -5.49 6.26 -3.70
CA ARG A 102 -5.33 7.58 -4.34
C ARG A 102 -6.32 8.65 -3.87
N ASP A 103 -7.37 8.22 -3.18
CA ASP A 103 -8.37 9.06 -2.55
C ASP A 103 -8.10 9.13 -1.04
N LEU A 104 -7.83 10.35 -0.56
CA LEU A 104 -7.60 10.60 0.87
C LEU A 104 -8.87 10.28 1.69
N ASP A 105 -10.07 10.50 1.15
CA ASP A 105 -11.32 10.25 1.90
C ASP A 105 -11.47 8.75 2.25
N LEU A 106 -10.95 7.85 1.40
CA LEU A 106 -10.86 6.41 1.71
C LEU A 106 -9.84 6.08 2.80
N LEU A 107 -8.82 6.91 3.03
CA LEU A 107 -7.89 6.75 4.16
C LEU A 107 -8.48 7.22 5.49
N HIS A 108 -9.53 8.05 5.45
CA HIS A 108 -10.19 8.61 6.63
C HIS A 108 -11.43 7.82 7.09
N ASP A 109 -12.01 6.97 6.23
CA ASP A 109 -12.95 5.95 6.69
C ASP A 109 -12.20 4.93 7.58
N GLY A 110 -12.55 4.93 8.88
CA GLY A 110 -11.92 4.10 9.89
C GLY A 110 -11.91 2.60 9.58
N ARG A 111 -12.84 2.11 8.73
CA ARG A 111 -12.86 0.71 8.25
C ARG A 111 -11.66 0.43 7.35
N PHE A 112 -11.41 1.31 6.38
CA PHE A 112 -10.29 1.19 5.45
C PHE A 112 -8.96 1.46 6.16
N SER A 113 -8.90 2.44 7.06
CA SER A 113 -7.70 2.67 7.89
C SER A 113 -7.34 1.43 8.73
N THR A 114 -8.32 0.83 9.41
CA THR A 114 -8.14 -0.43 10.16
C THR A 114 -7.73 -1.59 9.24
N MET A 115 -8.32 -1.71 8.06
CA MET A 115 -7.97 -2.72 7.07
C MET A 115 -6.53 -2.55 6.58
N MET A 116 -6.08 -1.33 6.30
CA MET A 116 -4.72 -1.03 5.85
C MET A 116 -3.68 -1.28 6.97
N GLN A 117 -4.04 -1.02 8.23
CA GLN A 117 -3.21 -1.44 9.37
C GLN A 117 -3.10 -2.97 9.46
N MET A 118 -4.22 -3.69 9.45
CA MET A 118 -4.25 -5.16 9.46
C MET A 118 -3.43 -5.77 8.31
N ILE A 119 -3.58 -5.24 7.09
CA ILE A 119 -2.79 -5.66 5.92
C ILE A 119 -1.30 -5.39 6.15
N SER A 120 -0.94 -4.22 6.70
CA SER A 120 0.46 -3.87 7.00
C SER A 120 1.08 -4.79 8.05
N GLU A 121 0.33 -5.21 9.05
CA GLU A 121 0.77 -6.17 10.08
C GLU A 121 1.01 -7.58 9.50
N VAL A 122 0.13 -8.04 8.60
CA VAL A 122 0.34 -9.28 7.84
C VAL A 122 1.61 -9.18 6.98
N PHE A 123 1.78 -8.10 6.20
CA PHE A 123 2.96 -7.90 5.35
C PHE A 123 4.26 -7.65 6.12
N ALA A 124 4.21 -7.24 7.40
CA ALA A 124 5.42 -7.09 8.22
C ALA A 124 6.06 -8.44 8.58
N SER A 125 5.28 -9.53 8.64
CA SER A 125 5.74 -10.87 9.01
C SER A 125 5.84 -11.83 7.82
N LEU A 126 4.95 -11.70 6.84
CA LEU A 126 4.82 -12.62 5.71
C LEU A 126 6.13 -12.85 4.93
N PRO A 127 6.96 -11.83 4.57
CA PRO A 127 8.18 -12.06 3.79
C PRO A 127 9.19 -12.97 4.48
N LEU A 128 9.37 -12.80 5.81
CA LEU A 128 10.30 -13.63 6.58
C LEU A 128 9.74 -15.05 6.75
N SER A 129 8.44 -15.19 7.02
CA SER A 129 7.78 -16.50 7.08
C SER A 129 7.88 -17.26 5.76
N LEU A 130 7.80 -16.58 4.61
CA LEU A 130 8.00 -17.18 3.29
C LEU A 130 9.46 -17.61 3.10
N VAL A 131 10.45 -16.81 3.49
CA VAL A 131 11.87 -17.21 3.44
C VAL A 131 12.13 -18.47 4.26
N HIS A 132 11.57 -18.56 5.48
CA HIS A 132 11.68 -19.78 6.29
C HIS A 132 10.99 -20.98 5.62
N ALA A 133 9.74 -20.83 5.17
CA ALA A 133 9.00 -21.91 4.53
C ALA A 133 9.67 -22.42 3.24
N LEU A 134 10.36 -21.56 2.49
CA LEU A 134 11.12 -21.95 1.28
C LEU A 134 12.42 -22.70 1.63
N ASN A 135 13.10 -22.32 2.72
CA ASN A 135 14.29 -23.05 3.21
C ASN A 135 13.95 -24.46 3.72
N ASP A 136 12.71 -24.69 4.15
CA ASP A 136 12.22 -26.00 4.61
C ASP A 136 11.81 -26.94 3.44
N VAL A 137 11.80 -26.45 2.19
CA VAL A 137 11.50 -27.27 1.00
C VAL A 137 12.76 -28.00 0.54
N GLU A 138 12.83 -29.31 0.79
CA GLU A 138 13.93 -30.16 0.31
C GLU A 138 14.13 -30.02 -1.21
N GLY A 139 15.37 -29.70 -1.60
CA GLY A 139 15.77 -29.54 -3.00
C GLY A 139 15.72 -28.11 -3.54
N MET A 140 15.15 -27.15 -2.81
CA MET A 140 15.03 -25.76 -3.27
C MET A 140 16.24 -24.91 -2.82
N ASP A 141 17.07 -24.45 -3.77
CA ASP A 141 18.26 -23.62 -3.47
C ASP A 141 18.02 -22.09 -3.58
N GLY A 142 16.78 -21.70 -3.91
CA GLY A 142 16.36 -20.31 -4.08
C GLY A 142 16.63 -19.70 -5.47
N THR A 143 17.42 -20.34 -6.34
CA THR A 143 17.65 -19.86 -7.72
C THR A 143 16.43 -20.03 -8.62
N GLU A 144 15.48 -20.86 -8.19
CA GLU A 144 14.24 -21.21 -8.89
C GLU A 144 13.11 -20.18 -8.69
N ILE A 145 13.26 -19.22 -7.78
CA ILE A 145 12.24 -18.21 -7.48
C ILE A 145 12.08 -17.26 -8.66
N ARG A 146 10.87 -17.23 -9.27
CA ARG A 146 10.60 -16.43 -10.48
C ARG A 146 9.57 -15.33 -10.24
N ARG A 147 9.68 -14.22 -10.97
CA ARG A 147 8.81 -13.04 -10.82
C ARG A 147 7.35 -13.35 -11.18
N GLU A 148 7.12 -14.24 -12.13
CA GLU A 148 5.78 -14.70 -12.55
C GLU A 148 4.98 -15.38 -11.43
N TRP A 149 5.62 -15.89 -10.37
CA TRP A 149 4.92 -16.46 -9.21
C TRP A 149 4.16 -15.40 -8.39
N ALA A 150 4.49 -14.11 -8.55
CA ALA A 150 3.83 -13.02 -7.82
C ALA A 150 2.31 -12.95 -8.07
N GLY A 151 1.83 -13.33 -9.26
CA GLY A 151 0.40 -13.41 -9.56
C GLY A 151 -0.31 -14.48 -8.73
N PRO A 152 0.00 -15.78 -8.92
CA PRO A 152 -0.58 -16.87 -8.14
C PRO A 152 -0.44 -16.72 -6.63
N LEU A 153 0.69 -16.20 -6.14
CA LEU A 153 0.91 -15.96 -4.71
C LEU A 153 -0.01 -14.85 -4.17
N ARG A 154 -0.14 -13.73 -4.89
CA ARG A 154 -1.08 -12.66 -4.52
C ARG A 154 -2.51 -13.20 -4.44
N ASP A 155 -2.95 -13.94 -5.45
CA ASP A 155 -4.32 -14.42 -5.55
C ASP A 155 -4.63 -15.43 -4.43
N GLY A 156 -3.68 -16.35 -4.14
CA GLY A 156 -3.78 -17.26 -3.00
C GLY A 156 -3.80 -16.58 -1.63
N VAL A 157 -3.05 -15.48 -1.45
CA VAL A 157 -3.08 -14.66 -0.22
C VAL A 157 -4.42 -13.95 -0.08
N VAL A 158 -4.94 -13.31 -1.15
CA VAL A 158 -6.25 -12.65 -1.14
C VAL A 158 -7.36 -13.63 -0.78
N ASP A 159 -7.40 -14.80 -1.44
CA ASP A 159 -8.38 -15.83 -1.14
C ASP A 159 -8.29 -16.35 0.30
N ARG A 160 -7.09 -16.43 0.88
CA ARG A 160 -6.94 -16.84 2.28
C ARG A 160 -7.44 -15.75 3.24
N VAL A 161 -7.06 -14.49 3.02
CA VAL A 161 -7.49 -13.36 3.85
C VAL A 161 -9.03 -13.22 3.84
N VAL A 162 -9.67 -13.30 2.67
CA VAL A 162 -11.13 -13.23 2.56
C VAL A 162 -11.82 -14.36 3.33
N ARG A 163 -11.33 -15.60 3.20
CA ARG A 163 -11.87 -16.76 3.93
C ARG A 163 -11.74 -16.63 5.44
N GLU A 164 -10.59 -16.17 5.94
CA GLU A 164 -10.39 -15.95 7.39
C GLU A 164 -11.29 -14.83 7.94
N VAL A 165 -11.42 -13.72 7.21
CA VAL A 165 -12.30 -12.60 7.63
C VAL A 165 -13.76 -13.05 7.72
N ILE A 166 -14.25 -13.83 6.75
CA ILE A 166 -15.61 -14.41 6.80
C ILE A 166 -15.75 -15.32 8.03
N ALA A 167 -14.81 -16.24 8.26
CA ALA A 167 -14.85 -17.16 9.40
C ALA A 167 -14.85 -16.43 10.77
N ILE A 168 -14.11 -15.31 10.88
CA ILE A 168 -14.10 -14.44 12.07
C ILE A 168 -15.46 -13.77 12.27
N ILE A 169 -16.08 -13.23 11.21
CA ILE A 169 -17.40 -12.57 11.27
C ILE A 169 -18.47 -13.59 11.69
N GLU A 170 -18.52 -14.76 11.06
CA GLU A 170 -19.47 -15.80 11.43
C GLU A 170 -19.29 -16.27 12.88
N ARG A 171 -18.04 -16.41 13.35
CA ARG A 171 -17.76 -16.79 14.74
C ARG A 171 -18.29 -15.75 15.72
N ARG A 172 -18.15 -14.45 15.42
CA ARG A 172 -18.73 -13.36 16.23
C ARG A 172 -20.25 -13.44 16.27
N ALA A 173 -20.90 -13.58 15.11
CA ALA A 173 -22.36 -13.71 15.01
C ALA A 173 -22.92 -14.89 15.83
N ARG A 174 -22.24 -16.05 15.81
CA ARG A 174 -22.61 -17.22 16.64
C ARG A 174 -22.48 -16.95 18.15
N MET A 175 -21.43 -16.24 18.59
CA MET A 175 -21.24 -15.88 20.01
C MET A 175 -22.28 -14.85 20.48
N GLU A 176 -22.61 -13.87 19.65
CA GLU A 176 -23.66 -12.86 19.94
C GLU A 176 -25.07 -13.45 19.99
N GLN A 177 -25.33 -14.53 19.23
CA GLN A 177 -26.59 -15.28 19.32
C GLN A 177 -26.67 -16.13 20.59
N SER A 178 -25.57 -16.79 20.98
CA SER A 178 -25.48 -17.51 22.27
C SER A 178 -25.77 -16.58 23.46
N PHE A 179 -25.10 -15.43 23.53
CA PHE A 179 -25.26 -14.47 24.63
C PHE A 179 -26.65 -13.77 24.69
N ARG A 180 -27.52 -14.00 23.69
CA ARG A 180 -28.90 -13.50 23.66
C ARG A 180 -29.95 -14.54 24.05
N LEU A 181 -29.52 -15.78 24.30
CA LEU A 181 -30.37 -16.92 24.64
C LEU A 181 -30.13 -17.41 26.09
N ASP A 182 -29.13 -16.85 26.77
CA ASP A 182 -28.84 -16.96 28.21
C ASP A 182 -29.39 -15.75 28.98
#